data_AF-A0A661MD00-F1
#
_entry.id   AF-A0A661MD00-F1
#
_cell.length_a   1.000
_cell.length_b   1.000
_cell.length_c   1.000
_cell.angle_alpha   90.00
_cell.angle_beta   90.00
_cell.angle_gamma   90.00
#
_symmetry.space_group_name_H-M   'P 1'
#
loop_
_entity.id
_entity.type
_entity.pdbx_description
1 polymer ?
#
loop_
_entity_poly.entity_id
_entity_poly.type
_entity_poly.pdbx_seq_one_letter_code
_entity_poly.pdbx_strand_id
1 'polypeptide(L)'
;MNTGRWLFKRSLVSPQRPAVLFEEHTLTYEDLNRRVNRLAHAILGWGLSAGDRVGVLSRNCPQFLEVYFACAKTGLIFVPLNFRLAPPEVAYQISDSGLKALFFHAELSDLVRKATELLAGPSPILAAWAHGVPPSVPSYEGLLEEASADEPPPAPTNLDTPQMIMYTSGTTGTPKGALLSHGKTLFNTLNAQIYFDLGARDTMLLVLPLFHSGGLNIMAVPTLYVGGRIILRDRFDPHRFLRDIETHRVTQAMLVPTMLNTILKEARAPDFDLSTLRAVLIGGEPASAQLVREAQD
;
A
#
# COMPACT_ATOMS: atom_id res chain seq x y z
N MET A 1 9.87 -6.14 17.69
CA MET A 1 9.95 -4.79 17.10
C MET A 1 8.76 -4.63 16.17
N ASN A 2 7.85 -3.71 16.45
CA ASN A 2 6.61 -3.56 15.68
C ASN A 2 6.77 -2.46 14.61
N THR A 3 6.66 -2.83 13.33
CA THR A 3 6.74 -1.89 12.19
C THR A 3 5.57 -0.91 12.11
N GLY A 4 4.42 -1.24 12.71
CA GLY A 4 3.27 -0.35 12.86
C GLY A 4 3.59 0.92 13.67
N ARG A 5 4.53 0.84 14.62
CA ARG A 5 4.96 2.00 15.42
C ARG A 5 5.82 3.01 14.65
N TRP A 6 6.20 2.73 13.41
CA TRP A 6 7.00 3.65 12.61
C TRP A 6 6.26 4.96 12.32
N LEU A 7 4.96 4.89 12.01
CA LEU A 7 4.14 6.10 11.84
C LEU A 7 4.04 6.91 13.13
N PHE A 8 3.86 6.27 14.28
CA PHE A 8 3.85 6.96 15.57
C PHE A 8 5.18 7.70 15.83
N LYS A 9 6.32 7.06 15.56
CA LYS A 9 7.62 7.73 15.69
C LYS A 9 7.72 8.94 14.76
N ARG A 10 7.21 8.83 13.52
CA ARG A 10 7.23 9.94 12.56
C ARG A 10 6.24 11.05 12.89
N SER A 11 5.09 10.74 13.48
CA SER A 11 4.16 11.76 13.97
C SER A 11 4.74 12.54 15.15
N LEU A 12 5.63 11.96 15.95
CA LEU A 12 6.35 12.69 16.99
C LEU A 12 7.50 13.55 16.45
N VAL A 13 8.28 13.02 15.49
CA VAL A 13 9.51 13.68 15.00
C VAL A 13 9.21 14.73 13.93
N SER A 14 8.21 14.50 13.08
CA SER A 14 7.89 15.33 11.93
C SER A 14 6.38 15.35 11.66
N PRO A 15 5.54 15.77 12.64
CA PRO A 15 4.08 15.65 12.58
C PRO A 15 3.50 16.27 11.30
N GLN A 16 3.89 17.51 11.02
CA GLN A 16 3.35 18.35 9.95
C GLN A 16 4.01 18.11 8.59
N ARG A 17 4.97 17.17 8.50
CA ARG A 17 5.59 16.84 7.22
C ARG A 17 4.58 16.07 6.36
N PRO A 18 4.40 16.41 5.07
CA PRO A 18 3.59 15.62 4.16
C PRO A 18 4.07 14.17 4.08
N ALA A 19 3.19 13.23 4.36
CA ALA A 19 3.47 11.80 4.27
C ALA A 19 2.96 11.24 2.92
N VAL A 20 1.70 11.51 2.60
CA VAL A 20 1.04 11.01 1.38
C VAL A 20 0.24 12.15 0.75
N LEU A 21 0.50 12.45 -0.51
CA LEU A 21 -0.41 13.20 -1.36
C LEU A 21 -1.16 12.20 -2.25
N PHE A 22 -2.49 12.28 -2.26
CA PHE A 22 -3.35 11.50 -3.13
C PHE A 22 -4.40 12.44 -3.73
N GLU A 23 -4.50 12.45 -5.06
CA GLU A 23 -5.22 13.49 -5.81
C GLU A 23 -4.77 14.90 -5.41
N GLU A 24 -5.65 15.70 -4.79
CA GLU A 24 -5.36 17.05 -4.30
C GLU A 24 -5.20 17.10 -2.77
N HIS A 25 -5.38 15.97 -2.08
CA HIS A 25 -5.37 15.89 -0.64
C HIS A 25 -4.01 15.44 -0.12
N THR A 26 -3.48 16.16 0.86
CA THR A 26 -2.23 15.81 1.54
C THR A 26 -2.53 15.38 2.96
N LEU A 27 -2.10 14.18 3.31
CA LEU A 27 -2.02 13.70 4.69
C LEU A 27 -0.62 13.95 5.23
N THR A 28 -0.53 14.63 6.36
CA THR A 28 0.71 14.70 7.14
C THR A 28 0.98 13.38 7.87
N TYR A 29 2.17 13.22 8.46
CA TYR A 29 2.46 12.06 9.31
C TYR A 29 1.55 11.99 10.54
N GLU A 30 1.16 13.14 11.08
CA GLU A 30 0.19 13.22 12.18
C GLU A 30 -1.19 12.76 11.72
N ASP A 31 -1.69 13.27 10.59
CA ASP A 31 -3.00 12.87 10.05
C ASP A 31 -3.07 11.37 9.78
N LEU A 32 -2.05 10.85 9.09
CA LEU A 32 -1.98 9.43 8.74
C LEU A 32 -1.92 8.56 10.01
N ASN A 33 -1.13 8.94 11.02
CA ASN A 33 -1.07 8.19 12.28
C ASN A 33 -2.41 8.22 13.04
N ARG A 34 -3.09 9.37 13.10
CA ARG A 34 -4.40 9.50 13.74
C ARG A 34 -5.46 8.64 13.07
N ARG A 35 -5.49 8.63 11.72
CA ARG A 35 -6.41 7.79 10.94
C ARG A 35 -6.12 6.29 11.14
N VAL A 36 -4.85 5.90 11.12
CA VAL A 36 -4.41 4.53 11.44
C VAL A 36 -4.81 4.10 12.84
N ASN A 37 -4.71 4.99 13.84
CA ASN A 37 -5.10 4.70 15.20
C ASN A 37 -6.61 4.48 15.33
N ARG A 38 -7.40 5.37 14.72
CA ARG A 38 -8.87 5.22 14.64
C ARG A 38 -9.24 3.88 14.04
N LEU A 39 -8.63 3.52 12.91
CA LEU A 39 -8.87 2.25 12.27
C LEU A 39 -8.47 1.08 13.18
N ALA A 40 -7.32 1.16 13.83
CA ALA A 40 -6.84 0.13 14.75
C ALA A 40 -7.81 -0.13 15.92
N HIS A 41 -8.40 0.92 16.51
CA HIS A 41 -9.43 0.77 17.54
C HIS A 41 -10.72 0.19 16.97
N ALA A 42 -11.17 0.65 15.80
CA ALA A 42 -12.38 0.13 15.15
C ALA A 42 -12.27 -1.38 14.86
N ILE A 43 -11.16 -1.84 14.27
CA ILE A 43 -10.97 -3.26 13.94
C ILE A 43 -10.79 -4.15 15.17
N LEU A 44 -10.22 -3.64 16.26
CA LEU A 44 -10.19 -4.36 17.54
C LEU A 44 -11.60 -4.50 18.13
N GLY A 45 -12.47 -3.50 17.92
CA GLY A 45 -13.88 -3.56 18.28
C GLY A 45 -14.67 -4.68 17.58
N TRP A 46 -14.17 -5.20 16.45
CA TRP A 46 -14.75 -6.37 15.77
C TRP A 46 -14.38 -7.71 16.41
N GLY A 47 -13.65 -7.71 17.52
CA GLY A 47 -13.21 -8.92 18.21
C GLY A 47 -12.05 -9.65 17.51
N LEU A 48 -11.36 -8.99 16.58
CA LEU A 48 -10.17 -9.52 15.94
C LEU A 48 -8.99 -9.55 16.93
N SER A 49 -8.21 -10.62 16.87
CA SER A 49 -7.05 -10.83 17.74
C SER A 49 -5.77 -10.98 16.93
N ALA A 50 -4.61 -10.73 17.55
CA ALA A 50 -3.30 -10.88 16.89
C ALA A 50 -3.18 -12.23 16.17
N GLY A 51 -2.67 -12.21 14.93
CA GLY A 51 -2.63 -13.37 14.03
C GLY A 51 -3.87 -13.55 13.14
N ASP A 52 -4.98 -12.85 13.41
CA ASP A 52 -6.10 -12.80 12.48
C ASP A 52 -5.76 -12.01 11.22
N ARG A 53 -6.33 -12.43 10.08
CA ARG A 53 -6.02 -11.85 8.77
C ARG A 53 -7.07 -10.80 8.40
N VAL A 54 -6.61 -9.67 7.88
CA VAL A 54 -7.45 -8.57 7.39
C VAL A 54 -7.05 -8.25 5.96
N GLY A 55 -8.01 -8.34 5.06
CA GLY A 55 -7.85 -8.10 3.64
C GLY A 55 -8.06 -6.65 3.23
N VAL A 56 -7.38 -6.24 2.16
CA VAL A 56 -7.72 -5.04 1.38
C VAL A 56 -7.86 -5.39 -0.08
N LEU A 57 -8.96 -4.97 -0.70
CA LEU A 57 -9.19 -5.06 -2.13
C LEU A 57 -9.49 -3.67 -2.70
N SER A 58 -8.48 -3.02 -3.27
CA SER A 58 -8.61 -1.70 -3.88
C SER A 58 -7.44 -1.36 -4.80
N ARG A 59 -7.61 -0.30 -5.58
CA ARG A 59 -6.51 0.45 -6.20
C ARG A 59 -5.68 1.17 -5.14
N ASN A 60 -4.64 1.86 -5.59
CA ASN A 60 -3.84 2.68 -4.69
C ASN A 60 -4.68 3.82 -4.12
N CYS A 61 -4.66 3.95 -2.80
CA CYS A 61 -5.29 5.03 -2.06
C CYS A 61 -4.69 5.08 -0.63
N PRO A 62 -4.87 6.18 0.12
CA PRO A 62 -4.41 6.27 1.49
C PRO A 62 -5.00 5.19 2.41
N GLN A 63 -6.28 4.84 2.24
CA GLN A 63 -6.96 3.81 3.02
C GLN A 63 -6.26 2.45 2.95
N PHE A 64 -5.63 2.13 1.82
CA PHE A 64 -4.81 0.92 1.68
C PHE A 64 -3.65 0.89 2.69
N LEU A 65 -2.93 2.01 2.80
CA LEU A 65 -1.82 2.18 3.75
C LEU A 65 -2.33 2.25 5.19
N GLU A 66 -3.48 2.89 5.41
CA GLU A 66 -4.12 2.96 6.72
C GLU A 66 -4.42 1.55 7.25
N VAL A 67 -5.03 0.68 6.44
CA VAL A 67 -5.30 -0.72 6.83
C VAL A 67 -4.00 -1.49 7.07
N TYR A 68 -2.99 -1.34 6.21
CA TYR A 68 -1.69 -1.97 6.41
C TYR A 68 -1.08 -1.63 7.78
N PHE A 69 -1.01 -0.34 8.13
CA PHE A 69 -0.43 0.08 9.39
C PHE A 69 -1.31 -0.24 10.59
N ALA A 70 -2.64 -0.17 10.45
CA ALA A 70 -3.56 -0.56 11.52
C ALA A 70 -3.40 -2.05 11.87
N CYS A 71 -3.27 -2.92 10.86
CA CYS A 71 -2.96 -4.34 11.06
C CYS A 71 -1.63 -4.52 11.77
N ALA A 72 -0.57 -3.83 11.30
CA ALA A 72 0.75 -3.93 11.90
C ALA A 72 0.76 -3.47 13.38
N LYS A 73 0.04 -2.39 13.73
CA LYS A 73 -0.07 -1.91 15.12
C LYS A 73 -0.76 -2.92 16.05
N THR A 74 -1.77 -3.60 15.54
CA THR A 74 -2.65 -4.52 16.29
C THR A 74 -2.18 -5.98 16.24
N GLY A 75 -1.10 -6.28 15.50
CA GLY A 75 -0.58 -7.64 15.35
C GLY A 75 -1.45 -8.51 14.44
N LEU A 76 -2.36 -7.90 13.68
CA LEU A 76 -3.13 -8.56 12.63
C LEU A 76 -2.25 -8.74 11.39
N ILE A 77 -2.58 -9.75 10.60
CA ILE A 77 -1.86 -10.11 9.37
C ILE A 77 -2.57 -9.46 8.18
N PHE A 78 -1.89 -8.53 7.52
CA PHE A 78 -2.42 -7.82 6.36
C PHE A 78 -2.43 -8.69 5.09
N VAL A 79 -3.53 -8.71 4.34
CA VAL A 79 -3.67 -9.50 3.10
C VAL A 79 -4.08 -8.59 1.95
N PRO A 80 -3.14 -8.03 1.18
CA PRO A 80 -3.48 -7.25 0.00
C PRO A 80 -3.96 -8.17 -1.12
N LEU A 81 -5.15 -7.91 -1.64
CA LEU A 81 -5.76 -8.63 -2.75
C LEU A 81 -5.64 -7.81 -4.04
N ASN A 82 -5.43 -8.51 -5.15
CA ASN A 82 -5.34 -7.90 -6.48
C ASN A 82 -6.73 -7.61 -7.04
N PHE A 83 -7.04 -6.33 -7.28
CA PHE A 83 -8.33 -5.87 -7.82
C PHE A 83 -8.64 -6.35 -9.25
N ARG A 84 -7.65 -6.92 -9.96
CA ARG A 84 -7.79 -7.44 -11.32
C ARG A 84 -8.18 -8.93 -11.37
N LEU A 85 -8.27 -9.58 -10.20
CA LEU A 85 -8.65 -10.99 -10.12
C LEU A 85 -10.13 -11.18 -10.41
N ALA A 86 -10.46 -12.35 -10.96
CA ALA A 86 -11.82 -12.80 -11.13
C ALA A 86 -12.44 -13.24 -9.78
N PRO A 87 -13.77 -13.27 -9.64
CA PRO A 87 -14.43 -13.66 -8.40
C PRO A 87 -13.97 -15.00 -7.79
N PRO A 88 -13.77 -16.09 -8.57
CA PRO A 88 -13.28 -17.35 -8.00
C PRO A 88 -11.86 -17.27 -7.43
N GLU A 89 -11.00 -16.43 -8.01
CA GLU A 89 -9.63 -16.23 -7.55
C GLU A 89 -9.58 -15.42 -6.25
N VAL A 90 -10.44 -14.40 -6.15
CA VAL A 90 -10.63 -13.63 -4.90
C VAL A 90 -11.20 -14.53 -3.80
N ALA A 91 -12.22 -15.34 -4.12
CA ALA A 91 -12.83 -16.30 -3.19
C ALA A 91 -11.81 -17.34 -2.68
N TYR A 92 -10.94 -17.83 -3.57
CA TYR A 92 -9.82 -18.69 -3.21
C TYR A 92 -8.89 -18.00 -2.21
N GLN A 93 -8.43 -16.76 -2.48
CA GLN A 93 -7.53 -16.06 -1.56
C GLN A 93 -8.17 -15.72 -0.21
N ILE A 94 -9.47 -15.39 -0.18
CA ILE A 94 -10.22 -15.21 1.06
C ILE A 94 -10.23 -16.51 1.87
N SER A 95 -10.53 -17.64 1.22
CA SER A 95 -10.62 -18.95 1.86
C SER A 95 -9.26 -19.46 2.34
N ASP A 96 -8.24 -19.40 1.49
CA ASP A 96 -6.89 -19.91 1.76
C ASP A 96 -6.18 -19.09 2.85
N SER A 97 -6.31 -17.75 2.83
CA SER A 97 -5.76 -16.90 3.89
C SER A 97 -6.59 -16.97 5.17
N GLY A 98 -7.85 -17.40 5.09
CA GLY A 98 -8.81 -17.35 6.18
C GLY A 98 -8.98 -15.95 6.76
N LEU A 99 -8.99 -14.91 5.91
CA LEU A 99 -9.18 -13.54 6.37
C LEU A 99 -10.56 -13.36 7.00
N LYS A 100 -10.60 -12.66 8.15
CA LYS A 100 -11.80 -12.45 8.96
C LYS A 100 -12.50 -11.12 8.67
N ALA A 101 -11.78 -10.17 8.10
CA ALA A 101 -12.34 -8.90 7.65
C ALA A 101 -11.74 -8.49 6.31
N LEU A 102 -12.54 -7.82 5.46
CA LEU A 102 -12.15 -7.33 4.16
C LEU A 102 -12.60 -5.87 3.98
N PHE A 103 -11.61 -5.01 3.79
CA PHE A 103 -11.80 -3.62 3.39
C PHE A 103 -11.76 -3.52 1.85
N PHE A 104 -12.72 -2.84 1.23
CA PHE A 104 -12.69 -2.67 -0.23
C PHE A 104 -13.22 -1.31 -0.71
N HIS A 105 -12.79 -0.88 -1.90
CA HIS A 105 -13.35 0.32 -2.53
C HIS A 105 -14.73 0.02 -3.13
N ALA A 106 -15.71 0.92 -2.99
CA ALA A 106 -17.09 0.71 -3.44
C ALA A 106 -17.22 0.30 -4.92
N GLU A 107 -16.31 0.76 -5.80
CA GLU A 107 -16.26 0.34 -7.21
C GLU A 107 -16.11 -1.19 -7.41
N LEU A 108 -15.60 -1.91 -6.40
CA LEU A 108 -15.36 -3.35 -6.42
C LEU A 108 -16.47 -4.14 -5.72
N SER A 109 -17.59 -3.50 -5.36
CA SER A 109 -18.71 -4.15 -4.64
C SER A 109 -19.23 -5.39 -5.35
N ASP A 110 -19.37 -5.37 -6.67
CA ASP A 110 -19.87 -6.53 -7.44
C ASP A 110 -18.86 -7.69 -7.43
N LEU A 111 -17.57 -7.39 -7.51
CA LEU A 111 -16.50 -8.39 -7.39
C LEU A 111 -16.51 -9.03 -6.00
N VAL A 112 -16.60 -8.23 -4.94
CA VAL A 112 -16.68 -8.71 -3.55
C VAL A 112 -17.90 -9.58 -3.35
N ARG A 113 -19.09 -9.11 -3.77
CA ARG A 113 -20.35 -9.87 -3.66
C ARG A 113 -20.22 -11.24 -4.33
N LYS A 114 -19.80 -11.28 -5.60
CA LYS A 114 -19.63 -12.52 -6.36
C LYS A 114 -18.59 -13.44 -5.73
N ALA A 115 -17.49 -12.91 -5.20
CA ALA A 115 -16.48 -13.71 -4.52
C ALA A 115 -17.01 -14.30 -3.20
N THR A 116 -17.76 -13.52 -2.41
CA THR A 116 -18.35 -13.99 -1.15
C THR A 116 -19.44 -15.05 -1.35
N GLU A 117 -20.20 -14.99 -2.46
CA GLU A 117 -21.19 -16.00 -2.84
C GLU A 117 -20.57 -17.37 -3.17
N LEU A 118 -19.28 -17.39 -3.55
CA LEU A 118 -18.54 -18.62 -3.85
C LEU A 118 -17.89 -19.25 -2.62
N LEU A 119 -17.94 -18.61 -1.46
CA LEU A 119 -17.32 -19.14 -0.24
C LEU A 119 -18.15 -20.29 0.32
N ALA A 120 -17.49 -21.42 0.59
CA ALA A 120 -18.11 -22.54 1.30
C ALA A 120 -18.17 -22.35 2.83
N GLY A 121 -17.46 -21.33 3.36
CA GLY A 121 -17.30 -21.06 4.78
C GLY A 121 -17.82 -19.68 5.20
N PRO A 122 -17.49 -19.22 6.42
CA PRO A 122 -17.96 -17.93 6.92
C PRO A 122 -17.45 -16.78 6.03
N SER A 123 -18.33 -15.85 5.70
CA SER A 123 -17.93 -14.61 5.02
C SER A 123 -17.16 -13.69 5.98
N PRO A 124 -16.16 -12.95 5.50
CA PRO A 124 -15.47 -11.97 6.31
C PRO A 124 -16.39 -10.78 6.64
N ILE A 125 -16.08 -10.08 7.73
CA ILE A 125 -16.66 -8.77 8.01
C ILE A 125 -16.28 -7.81 6.88
N LEU A 126 -17.26 -7.13 6.30
CA LEU A 126 -17.07 -6.24 5.16
C LEU A 126 -17.10 -4.77 5.62
N ALA A 127 -16.19 -3.95 5.09
CA ALA A 127 -16.24 -2.50 5.21
C ALA A 127 -15.75 -1.85 3.92
N ALA A 128 -16.34 -0.72 3.52
CA ALA A 128 -16.01 -0.09 2.25
C ALA A 128 -15.93 1.42 2.32
N TRP A 129 -15.20 2.02 1.40
CA TRP A 129 -15.08 3.48 1.25
C TRP A 129 -15.50 3.96 -0.13
N ALA A 130 -15.59 5.29 -0.26
CA ALA A 130 -16.16 6.05 -1.39
C ALA A 130 -17.70 6.05 -1.44
N HIS A 131 -18.26 6.81 -2.39
CA HIS A 131 -19.72 6.85 -2.60
C HIS A 131 -20.22 5.55 -3.24
N GLY A 132 -21.49 5.19 -2.97
CA GLY A 132 -22.11 3.99 -3.53
C GLY A 132 -21.85 2.71 -2.74
N VAL A 133 -21.36 2.81 -1.50
CA VAL A 133 -21.30 1.67 -0.57
C VAL A 133 -22.72 1.14 -0.33
N PRO A 134 -22.96 -0.18 -0.47
CA PRO A 134 -24.26 -0.76 -0.15
C PRO A 134 -24.66 -0.44 1.31
N PRO A 135 -25.93 -0.09 1.59
CA PRO A 135 -26.35 0.28 2.95
C PRO A 135 -26.11 -0.79 4.03
N SER A 136 -25.98 -2.06 3.62
CA SER A 136 -25.67 -3.18 4.51
C SER A 136 -24.19 -3.30 4.88
N VAL A 137 -23.29 -2.57 4.21
CA VAL A 137 -21.85 -2.60 4.45
C VAL A 137 -21.45 -1.33 5.23
N PRO A 138 -20.84 -1.47 6.41
CA PRO A 138 -20.30 -0.35 7.16
C PRO A 138 -19.39 0.56 6.31
N SER A 139 -19.62 1.87 6.42
CA SER A 139 -18.77 2.89 5.81
C SER A 139 -17.45 3.00 6.55
N TYR A 140 -16.33 2.98 5.82
CA TYR A 140 -14.99 3.13 6.35
C TYR A 140 -14.82 4.41 7.16
N GLU A 141 -15.27 5.56 6.65
CA GLU A 141 -15.13 6.83 7.37
C GLU A 141 -15.99 6.86 8.64
N GLY A 142 -17.18 6.24 8.61
CA GLY A 142 -18.03 6.12 9.80
C GLY A 142 -17.36 5.30 10.91
N LEU A 143 -16.63 4.23 10.55
CA LEU A 143 -15.83 3.47 11.52
C LEU A 143 -14.73 4.33 12.17
N LEU A 144 -14.16 5.28 11.45
CA LEU A 144 -13.09 6.14 11.99
C LEU A 144 -13.62 7.22 12.93
N GLU A 145 -14.79 7.79 12.63
CA GLU A 145 -15.39 8.90 13.40
C GLU A 145 -15.61 8.53 14.87
N GLU A 146 -16.10 7.31 15.12
CA GLU A 146 -16.46 6.80 16.45
C GLU A 146 -15.24 6.33 17.27
N ALA A 147 -14.10 6.09 16.62
CA ALA A 147 -12.94 5.47 17.24
C ALA A 147 -11.94 6.48 17.85
N SER A 148 -11.16 6.04 18.84
CA SER A 148 -10.09 6.88 19.42
C SER A 148 -8.96 7.13 18.42
N ALA A 149 -8.36 8.32 18.44
CA ALA A 149 -7.16 8.64 17.68
C ALA A 149 -5.85 8.35 18.44
N ASP A 150 -5.94 7.94 19.70
CA ASP A 150 -4.78 7.60 20.54
C ASP A 150 -4.13 6.29 20.08
N GLU A 151 -2.85 6.09 20.41
CA GLU A 151 -2.17 4.83 20.07
C GLU A 151 -2.94 3.63 20.63
N PRO A 152 -3.24 2.61 19.80
CA PRO A 152 -3.92 1.41 20.27
C PRO A 152 -3.03 0.63 21.24
N PRO A 153 -3.61 -0.29 22.05
CA PRO A 153 -2.83 -1.18 22.90
C PRO A 153 -1.75 -1.89 22.08
N PRO A 154 -0.49 -1.92 22.56
CA PRO A 154 0.60 -2.49 21.79
C PRO A 154 0.41 -4.00 21.64
N ALA A 155 0.41 -4.49 20.40
CA ALA A 155 0.43 -5.93 20.16
C ALA A 155 1.79 -6.54 20.50
N PRO A 156 1.85 -7.74 21.11
CA PRO A 156 3.09 -8.41 21.43
C PRO A 156 3.75 -8.97 20.15
N THR A 157 4.65 -8.19 19.53
CA THR A 157 5.33 -8.59 18.28
C THR A 157 6.85 -8.62 18.36
N ASN A 158 7.44 -9.66 17.79
CA ASN A 158 8.88 -9.84 17.59
C ASN A 158 9.22 -9.80 16.09
N LEU A 159 10.47 -10.08 15.71
CA LEU A 159 10.89 -10.03 14.29
C LEU A 159 10.30 -11.16 13.45
N ASP A 160 9.95 -12.29 14.06
CA ASP A 160 9.39 -13.46 13.37
C ASP A 160 7.86 -13.44 13.34
N THR A 161 7.23 -12.54 14.11
CA THR A 161 5.79 -12.36 14.09
C THR A 161 5.30 -12.07 12.66
N PRO A 162 4.36 -12.88 12.14
CA PRO A 162 3.75 -12.64 10.83
C PRO A 162 3.09 -11.27 10.75
N GLN A 163 3.28 -10.59 9.62
CA GLN A 163 2.77 -9.24 9.39
C GLN A 163 1.85 -9.17 8.18
N MET A 164 2.14 -9.93 7.11
CA MET A 164 1.32 -9.92 5.91
C MET A 164 1.42 -11.23 5.12
N ILE A 165 0.40 -11.50 4.31
CA ILE A 165 0.39 -12.59 3.33
C ILE A 165 0.25 -11.96 1.95
N MET A 166 1.24 -12.12 1.08
CA MET A 166 1.17 -11.68 -0.31
C MET A 166 1.05 -12.87 -1.25
N TYR A 167 -0.04 -12.93 -2.02
CA TYR A 167 -0.23 -13.99 -3.01
C TYR A 167 0.63 -13.78 -4.25
N THR A 168 1.20 -14.88 -4.74
CA THR A 168 1.96 -14.93 -5.98
C THR A 168 1.36 -15.99 -6.89
N SER A 169 1.50 -15.82 -8.22
CA SER A 169 0.90 -16.73 -9.21
C SER A 169 1.32 -18.19 -9.04
N GLY A 170 2.47 -18.46 -8.41
CA GLY A 170 2.98 -19.79 -8.16
C GLY A 170 3.38 -20.52 -9.45
N THR A 171 4.43 -21.34 -9.40
CA THR A 171 4.83 -22.15 -10.57
C THR A 171 3.88 -23.31 -10.87
N THR A 172 3.00 -23.65 -9.93
CA THR A 172 2.11 -24.83 -9.96
C THR A 172 0.68 -24.49 -10.41
N GLY A 173 0.41 -23.26 -10.88
CA GLY A 173 -0.90 -22.81 -11.35
C GLY A 173 -1.86 -22.34 -10.25
N THR A 174 -1.70 -22.82 -9.01
CA THR A 174 -2.46 -22.33 -7.85
C THR A 174 -1.67 -21.23 -7.12
N PRO A 175 -2.27 -20.05 -6.86
CA PRO A 175 -1.58 -18.98 -6.14
C PRO A 175 -1.15 -19.40 -4.73
N LYS A 176 0.06 -19.02 -4.34
CA LYS A 176 0.63 -19.30 -3.00
C LYS A 176 0.75 -18.02 -2.18
N GLY A 177 0.27 -18.05 -0.94
CA GLY A 177 0.43 -16.96 0.02
C GLY A 177 1.82 -16.95 0.64
N ALA A 178 2.64 -15.96 0.30
CA ALA A 178 3.94 -15.74 0.93
C ALA A 178 3.73 -15.01 2.28
N LEU A 179 3.98 -15.72 3.38
CA LEU A 179 3.92 -15.16 4.73
C LEU A 179 5.19 -14.34 5.03
N LEU A 180 5.01 -13.07 5.32
CA LEU A 180 6.10 -12.13 5.57
C LEU A 180 6.02 -11.60 7.00
N SER A 181 7.14 -11.63 7.72
CA SER A 181 7.24 -11.17 9.11
C SER A 181 7.57 -9.67 9.22
N HIS A 182 7.42 -9.12 10.44
CA HIS A 182 7.90 -7.77 10.75
C HIS A 182 9.40 -7.60 10.49
N GLY A 183 10.20 -8.64 10.78
CA GLY A 183 11.65 -8.66 10.55
C GLY A 183 11.99 -8.56 9.07
N LYS A 184 11.29 -9.31 8.20
CA LYS A 184 11.41 -9.16 6.74
C LYS A 184 11.22 -7.71 6.33
N THR A 185 10.14 -7.08 6.80
CA THR A 185 9.81 -5.70 6.45
C THR A 185 10.90 -4.74 6.92
N LEU A 186 11.38 -4.88 8.16
CA LEU A 186 12.50 -4.09 8.68
C LEU A 186 13.74 -4.21 7.79
N PHE A 187 14.23 -5.42 7.54
CA PHE A 187 15.46 -5.61 6.76
C PHE A 187 15.30 -5.15 5.32
N ASN A 188 14.14 -5.38 4.70
CA ASN A 188 13.85 -4.86 3.37
C ASN A 188 13.84 -3.33 3.33
N THR A 189 13.28 -2.69 4.35
CA THR A 189 13.28 -1.23 4.48
C THR A 189 14.68 -0.67 4.68
N LEU A 190 15.52 -1.30 5.50
CA LEU A 190 16.92 -0.92 5.66
C LEU A 190 17.71 -1.10 4.36
N ASN A 191 17.48 -2.19 3.62
CA ASN A 191 18.07 -2.40 2.31
C ASN A 191 17.65 -1.30 1.33
N ALA A 192 16.36 -0.98 1.23
CA ALA A 192 15.87 0.09 0.37
C ALA A 192 16.48 1.45 0.76
N GLN A 193 16.61 1.73 2.05
CA GLN A 193 17.28 2.93 2.54
C GLN A 193 18.74 3.02 2.06
N ILE A 194 19.50 1.93 2.15
CA ILE A 194 20.92 1.90 1.77
C ILE A 194 21.07 1.93 0.25
N TYR A 195 20.39 1.04 -0.47
CA TYR A 195 20.55 0.87 -1.92
C TYR A 195 20.03 2.05 -2.72
N PHE A 196 18.99 2.73 -2.25
CA PHE A 196 18.40 3.88 -2.94
C PHE A 196 18.77 5.21 -2.28
N ASP A 197 19.65 5.19 -1.28
CA ASP A 197 20.02 6.38 -0.48
C ASP A 197 18.77 7.15 0.00
N LEU A 198 17.72 6.41 0.40
CA LEU A 198 16.40 6.98 0.68
C LEU A 198 16.41 7.70 2.03
N GLY A 199 15.93 8.94 2.08
CA GLY A 199 15.91 9.74 3.28
C GLY A 199 14.64 10.58 3.43
N ALA A 200 14.54 11.28 4.55
CA ALA A 200 13.37 12.12 4.84
C ALA A 200 13.13 13.18 3.77
N ARG A 201 14.18 13.64 3.06
CA ARG A 201 14.10 14.67 2.01
C ARG A 201 13.48 14.18 0.70
N ASP A 202 13.30 12.88 0.54
CA ASP A 202 12.82 12.31 -0.72
C ASP A 202 11.32 12.44 -0.91
N THR A 203 10.96 12.58 -2.19
CA THR A 203 9.60 12.50 -2.71
C THR A 203 9.53 11.31 -3.66
N MET A 204 8.81 10.26 -3.26
CA MET A 204 8.58 9.04 -4.03
C MET A 204 7.30 9.18 -4.86
N LEU A 205 7.39 9.08 -6.19
CA LEU A 205 6.22 8.96 -7.06
C LEU A 205 5.82 7.49 -7.19
N LEU A 206 4.65 7.14 -6.64
CA LEU A 206 4.17 5.77 -6.53
C LEU A 206 2.97 5.53 -7.45
N VAL A 207 3.24 4.85 -8.56
CA VAL A 207 2.25 4.42 -9.56
C VAL A 207 2.09 2.90 -9.62
N LEU A 208 3.02 2.13 -9.04
CA LEU A 208 2.91 0.68 -8.97
C LEU A 208 1.83 0.25 -7.98
N PRO A 209 1.10 -0.85 -8.22
CA PRO A 209 0.03 -1.24 -7.31
C PRO A 209 0.54 -1.61 -5.91
N LEU A 210 -0.10 -1.07 -4.88
CA LEU A 210 0.20 -1.33 -3.47
C LEU A 210 -0.08 -2.79 -3.07
N PHE A 211 -0.89 -3.53 -3.82
CA PHE A 211 -1.06 -4.96 -3.57
C PHE A 211 0.15 -5.80 -4.01
N HIS A 212 1.06 -5.24 -4.80
CA HIS A 212 2.33 -5.87 -5.16
C HIS A 212 3.47 -5.45 -4.23
N SER A 213 4.49 -6.32 -4.12
CA SER A 213 5.68 -6.06 -3.31
C SER A 213 6.45 -4.81 -3.75
N GLY A 214 6.50 -4.52 -5.06
CA GLY A 214 7.11 -3.30 -5.59
C GLY A 214 6.49 -2.03 -5.02
N GLY A 215 5.17 -1.87 -5.15
CA GLY A 215 4.46 -0.69 -4.64
C GLY A 215 4.53 -0.57 -3.12
N LEU A 216 4.22 -1.63 -2.37
CA LEU A 216 4.16 -1.53 -0.91
C LEU A 216 5.51 -1.67 -0.22
N ASN A 217 6.22 -2.78 -0.47
CA ASN A 217 7.39 -3.15 0.31
C ASN A 217 8.66 -2.41 -0.14
N ILE A 218 8.81 -2.13 -1.44
CA ILE A 218 10.02 -1.47 -1.97
C ILE A 218 9.85 0.04 -1.93
N MET A 219 8.65 0.57 -2.22
CA MET A 219 8.43 2.02 -2.29
C MET A 219 7.74 2.59 -1.04
N ALA A 220 6.47 2.26 -0.80
CA ALA A 220 5.66 2.98 0.19
C ALA A 220 6.21 2.87 1.62
N VAL A 221 6.40 1.64 2.09
CA VAL A 221 6.78 1.38 3.48
C VAL A 221 8.17 1.93 3.81
N PRO A 222 9.22 1.74 2.97
CA PRO A 222 10.51 2.37 3.21
C PRO A 222 10.47 3.90 3.18
N THR A 223 9.72 4.49 2.25
CA THR A 223 9.57 5.96 2.17
C THR A 223 8.95 6.52 3.45
N LEU A 224 7.87 5.90 3.93
CA LEU A 224 7.22 6.31 5.18
C LEU A 224 8.10 6.07 6.41
N TYR A 225 8.87 4.98 6.42
CA TYR A 225 9.82 4.69 7.49
C TYR A 225 10.89 5.79 7.62
N VAL A 226 11.45 6.28 6.51
CA VAL A 226 12.51 7.30 6.56
C VAL A 226 11.99 8.73 6.76
N GLY A 227 10.67 8.95 6.71
CA GLY A 227 10.07 10.29 6.82
C GLY A 227 9.93 11.01 5.48
N GLY A 228 10.03 10.29 4.36
CA GLY A 228 9.85 10.82 3.01
C GLY A 228 8.39 11.14 2.71
N ARG A 229 8.14 11.70 1.53
CA ARG A 229 6.79 11.98 1.02
C ARG A 229 6.46 11.02 -0.12
N ILE A 230 5.22 10.56 -0.19
CA ILE A 230 4.70 9.78 -1.32
C ILE A 230 3.73 10.66 -2.12
N ILE A 231 3.92 10.71 -3.44
CA ILE A 231 2.90 11.14 -4.40
C ILE A 231 2.24 9.87 -4.92
N LEU A 232 1.02 9.61 -4.46
CA LEU A 232 0.30 8.37 -4.71
C LEU A 232 -0.69 8.57 -5.87
N ARG A 233 -0.63 7.69 -6.86
CA ARG A 233 -1.61 7.64 -7.96
C ARG A 233 -2.28 6.27 -8.03
N ASP A 234 -3.58 6.27 -8.30
CA ASP A 234 -4.39 5.05 -8.47
C ASP A 234 -4.09 4.31 -9.78
N ARG A 235 -3.60 5.05 -10.78
CA ARG A 235 -3.31 4.61 -12.14
C ARG A 235 -2.05 5.27 -12.68
N PHE A 236 -1.41 4.58 -13.62
CA PHE A 236 -0.31 5.13 -14.38
C PHE A 236 -0.83 5.89 -15.60
N ASP A 237 -0.39 7.13 -15.75
CA ASP A 237 -0.57 7.96 -16.94
C ASP A 237 0.78 8.63 -17.24
N PRO A 238 1.33 8.51 -18.46
CA PRO A 238 2.69 8.94 -18.75
C PRO A 238 2.87 10.45 -18.69
N HIS A 239 1.91 11.22 -19.19
CA HIS A 239 1.96 12.67 -19.18
C HIS A 239 1.87 13.20 -17.74
N ARG A 240 0.92 12.67 -16.96
CA ARG A 240 0.75 13.04 -15.55
C ARG A 240 1.96 12.63 -14.72
N PHE A 241 2.58 11.49 -14.98
CA PHE A 241 3.79 11.07 -14.30
C PHE A 241 4.92 12.09 -14.47
N LEU A 242 5.15 12.57 -15.69
CA LEU A 242 6.13 13.61 -15.99
C LEU A 242 5.77 14.96 -15.33
N ARG A 243 4.49 15.36 -15.38
CA ARG A 243 4.01 16.56 -14.69
C ARG A 243 4.14 16.47 -13.17
N ASP A 244 3.88 15.32 -12.58
CA ASP A 244 4.02 15.11 -11.15
C ASP A 244 5.48 15.21 -10.71
N ILE A 245 6.44 14.79 -11.55
CA ILE A 245 7.86 14.96 -11.27
C ILE A 245 8.20 16.45 -11.11
N GLU A 246 7.85 17.26 -12.09
CA GLU A 246 8.05 18.70 -12.09
C GLU A 246 7.31 19.38 -10.92
N THR A 247 6.00 19.14 -10.82
CA THR A 247 5.10 19.82 -9.87
C THR A 247 5.46 19.50 -8.42
N HIS A 248 5.79 18.24 -8.13
CA HIS A 248 6.03 17.79 -6.77
C HIS A 248 7.51 17.60 -6.45
N ARG A 249 8.40 17.95 -7.39
CA ARG A 249 9.86 17.82 -7.27
C ARG A 249 10.24 16.41 -6.84
N VAL A 250 9.72 15.42 -7.57
CA VAL A 250 9.92 13.99 -7.29
C VAL A 250 11.40 13.69 -7.37
N THR A 251 11.90 12.93 -6.39
CA THR A 251 13.29 12.51 -6.34
C THR A 251 13.46 11.06 -6.75
N GLN A 252 12.48 10.20 -6.48
CA GLN A 252 12.54 8.79 -6.82
C GLN A 252 11.23 8.27 -7.38
N ALA A 253 11.32 7.29 -8.28
CA ALA A 253 10.18 6.53 -8.76
C ALA A 253 10.61 5.08 -9.05
N MET A 254 9.65 4.17 -9.09
CA MET A 254 9.86 2.82 -9.60
C MET A 254 8.84 2.54 -10.71
N LEU A 255 9.31 1.93 -11.78
CA LEU A 255 8.54 1.60 -12.97
C LEU A 255 8.77 0.13 -13.36
N VAL A 256 7.88 -0.39 -14.20
CA VAL A 256 8.20 -1.58 -15.01
C VAL A 256 8.81 -1.12 -16.34
N PRO A 257 9.62 -1.95 -17.02
CA PRO A 257 10.22 -1.62 -18.31
C PRO A 257 9.25 -1.07 -19.35
N THR A 258 8.02 -1.61 -19.42
CA THR A 258 7.00 -1.12 -20.35
C THR A 258 6.55 0.32 -20.01
N MET A 259 6.42 0.67 -18.73
CA MET A 259 6.10 2.04 -18.32
C MET A 259 7.24 3.00 -18.67
N LEU A 260 8.49 2.61 -18.39
CA LEU A 260 9.67 3.42 -18.72
C LEU A 260 9.75 3.72 -20.22
N ASN A 261 9.52 2.72 -21.08
CA ASN A 261 9.44 2.91 -22.53
C ASN A 261 8.40 3.95 -22.94
N THR A 262 7.21 3.93 -22.32
CA THR A 262 6.16 4.91 -22.60
C THR A 262 6.56 6.31 -22.14
N ILE A 263 7.18 6.44 -20.95
CA ILE A 263 7.69 7.71 -20.43
C ILE A 263 8.74 8.32 -21.36
N LEU A 264 9.70 7.53 -21.85
CA LEU A 264 10.75 8.02 -22.74
C LEU A 264 10.21 8.53 -24.08
N LYS A 265 9.08 7.98 -24.56
CA LYS A 265 8.42 8.47 -25.77
C LYS A 265 7.70 9.79 -25.52
N GLU A 266 6.99 9.90 -24.39
CA GLU A 266 6.24 11.10 -24.00
C GLU A 266 7.19 12.27 -23.66
N ALA A 267 8.30 12.00 -22.95
CA ALA A 267 9.25 13.03 -22.53
C ALA A 267 9.98 13.72 -23.70
N ARG A 268 9.95 13.14 -24.91
CA ARG A 268 10.61 13.70 -26.11
C ARG A 268 9.85 14.89 -26.72
N ALA A 269 8.63 15.17 -26.28
CA ALA A 269 7.86 16.34 -26.71
C ALA A 269 6.82 16.68 -25.63
N PRO A 270 6.85 17.78 -24.82
CA PRO A 270 7.71 18.98 -24.68
C PRO A 270 8.36 19.13 -23.25
N ASP A 271 8.77 20.35 -22.85
CA ASP A 271 9.52 20.78 -21.64
C ASP A 271 8.97 20.31 -20.26
N PHE A 272 9.51 19.22 -19.70
CA PHE A 272 9.34 18.88 -18.28
C PHE A 272 10.64 19.14 -17.52
N ASP A 273 10.58 19.87 -16.39
CA ASP A 273 11.71 19.90 -15.45
C ASP A 273 11.80 18.58 -14.67
N LEU A 274 12.66 17.67 -15.13
CA LEU A 274 12.94 16.40 -14.47
C LEU A 274 14.20 16.44 -13.58
N SER A 275 14.80 17.61 -13.37
CA SER A 275 16.11 17.77 -12.72
C SER A 275 16.16 17.28 -11.27
N THR A 276 15.02 17.13 -10.60
CA THR A 276 14.95 16.60 -9.23
C THR A 276 15.00 15.09 -9.15
N LEU A 277 14.66 14.40 -10.24
CA LEU A 277 14.59 12.94 -10.29
C LEU A 277 16.01 12.37 -10.31
N ARG A 278 16.42 11.79 -9.18
CA ARG A 278 17.78 11.25 -8.99
C ARG A 278 17.87 9.74 -9.20
N ALA A 279 16.75 9.03 -9.08
CA ALA A 279 16.71 7.58 -9.26
C ALA A 279 15.38 7.11 -9.85
N VAL A 280 15.47 6.28 -10.90
CA VAL A 280 14.35 5.49 -11.41
C VAL A 280 14.71 4.02 -11.26
N LEU A 281 13.97 3.34 -10.39
CA LEU A 281 14.08 1.91 -10.20
C LEU A 281 13.25 1.20 -11.27
N ILE A 282 13.79 0.13 -11.84
CA ILE A 282 13.06 -0.73 -12.78
C ILE A 282 13.02 -2.16 -12.25
N GLY A 283 11.83 -2.77 -12.29
CA GLY A 283 11.67 -4.15 -11.84
C GLY A 283 10.32 -4.74 -12.24
N GLY A 284 10.15 -6.03 -11.98
CA GLY A 284 8.92 -6.77 -12.30
C GLY A 284 8.92 -7.43 -13.69
N GLU A 285 9.78 -7.01 -14.61
CA GLU A 285 9.98 -7.61 -15.94
C GLU A 285 11.47 -7.51 -16.34
N PRO A 286 11.96 -8.34 -17.28
CA PRO A 286 13.28 -8.16 -17.86
C PRO A 286 13.43 -6.80 -18.54
N ALA A 287 14.51 -6.07 -18.23
CA ALA A 287 14.86 -4.82 -18.89
C ALA A 287 16.01 -5.03 -19.87
N SER A 288 15.92 -4.46 -21.07
CA SER A 288 17.04 -4.49 -22.02
C SER A 288 18.10 -3.47 -21.59
N ALA A 289 19.38 -3.79 -21.82
CA ALA A 289 20.47 -2.85 -21.57
C ALA A 289 20.34 -1.57 -22.40
N GLN A 290 19.69 -1.64 -23.57
CA GLN A 290 19.40 -0.48 -24.41
C GLN A 290 18.41 0.47 -23.73
N LEU A 291 17.30 -0.06 -23.18
CA LEU A 291 16.31 0.76 -22.48
C LEU A 291 16.93 1.50 -21.29
N VAL A 292 17.82 0.83 -20.56
CA VAL A 292 18.51 1.47 -19.43
C VAL A 292 19.40 2.62 -19.90
N ARG A 293 20.15 2.44 -20.99
CA ARG A 293 21.00 3.51 -21.56
C ARG A 293 20.16 4.69 -22.06
N GLU A 294 19.08 4.43 -22.80
CA GLU A 294 18.18 5.48 -23.29
C GLU A 294 17.51 6.27 -22.17
N ALA A 295 17.39 5.72 -20.96
CA ALA A 295 16.86 6.44 -19.80
C ALA A 295 17.92 7.23 -19.03
N GLN A 296 19.20 7.02 -19.31
CA GLN A 296 20.32 7.75 -18.71
C GLN A 296 20.76 8.95 -19.56
N ASP A 297 20.50 8.90 -20.87
CA ASP A 297 20.76 9.97 -21.85
C ASP A 297 19.68 11.06 -21.81
#